data_AF-A0A7X6UQJ8-F1
#
_entry.id   AF-A0A7X6UQJ8-F1
#
_cell.length_a   1.000
_cell.length_b   1.000
_cell.length_c   1.000
_cell.angle_alpha   90.00
_cell.angle_beta   90.00
_cell.angle_gamma   90.00
#
_symmetry.space_group_name_H-M   'P 1'
#
loop_
_entity.id
_entity.type
_entity.pdbx_description
1 polymer ?
#
loop_
_entity_poly.entity_id
_entity_poly.type
_entity_poly.pdbx_seq_one_letter_code
_entity_poly.pdbx_strand_id
1 'polypeptide(L)'
;MEKKQDMPREKLNRKGAAALTDVELLQALIGSGGKGNDVTQIAKNLSKTIDAIGVDKLTMDDVKAIKGIGDAKATIVFAALEYWRRKFVKQTRPIINSTEKAAEQLAFIKD
;
A
#
# COMPACT_ATOMS: atom_id res chain seq x y z
N MET A 1 29.82 19.71 -6.00
CA MET A 1 28.37 19.96 -6.09
C MET A 1 27.67 18.65 -5.77
N GLU A 2 26.94 18.59 -4.67
CA GLU A 2 26.23 17.40 -4.23
C GLU A 2 25.09 17.09 -5.22
N LYS A 3 25.05 15.88 -5.77
CA LYS A 3 23.99 15.48 -6.70
C LYS A 3 22.68 15.47 -5.93
N LYS A 4 21.79 16.42 -6.20
CA LYS A 4 20.43 16.44 -5.66
C LYS A 4 19.78 15.10 -6.00
N GLN A 5 19.51 14.27 -4.99
CA GLN A 5 18.78 13.02 -5.19
C GLN A 5 17.37 13.36 -5.68
N ASP A 6 16.89 12.61 -6.68
CA ASP A 6 15.53 12.78 -7.20
C ASP A 6 14.53 12.61 -6.05
N MET A 7 13.55 13.51 -5.97
CA MET A 7 12.42 13.30 -5.07
C MET A 7 11.62 12.07 -5.54
N PRO A 8 10.91 11.35 -4.67
CA PRO A 8 10.26 10.09 -5.04
C PRO A 8 9.35 10.17 -6.28
N ARG A 9 8.57 11.25 -6.44
CA ARG A 9 7.74 11.48 -7.64
C ARG A 9 8.58 11.72 -8.91
N GLU A 10 9.69 12.43 -8.79
CA GLU A 10 10.62 12.67 -9.90
C GLU A 10 11.33 11.36 -10.30
N LYS A 11 11.78 10.59 -9.30
CA LYS A 11 12.39 9.27 -9.47
C LYS A 11 11.42 8.32 -10.15
N LEU A 12 10.15 8.32 -9.74
CA LEU A 12 9.09 7.51 -10.35
C LEU A 12 8.88 7.87 -11.82
N ASN A 13 8.78 9.16 -12.14
CA ASN A 13 8.61 9.62 -13.53
C ASN A 13 9.83 9.28 -14.41
N ARG A 14 11.04 9.37 -13.86
CA ARG A 14 12.29 9.22 -14.63
C ARG A 14 12.76 7.77 -14.76
N LYS A 15 12.56 6.96 -13.72
CA LYS A 15 13.13 5.60 -13.61
C LYS A 15 12.08 4.51 -13.46
N GLY A 16 10.80 4.86 -13.30
CA GLY A 16 9.72 3.92 -13.09
C GLY A 16 9.66 3.37 -11.66
N ALA A 17 8.57 2.64 -11.37
CA ALA A 17 8.26 2.15 -10.02
C ALA A 17 9.29 1.16 -9.49
N ALA A 18 9.89 0.33 -10.35
CA ALA A 18 10.89 -0.67 -9.96
C ALA A 18 12.16 -0.07 -9.35
N ALA A 19 12.41 1.23 -9.56
CA ALA A 19 13.55 1.91 -8.95
C ALA A 19 13.28 2.40 -7.52
N LEU A 20 12.03 2.33 -7.04
CA LEU A 20 11.60 2.84 -5.74
C LEU A 20 11.49 1.71 -4.73
N THR A 21 11.88 2.02 -3.48
CA THR A 21 11.49 1.21 -2.32
C THR A 21 10.02 1.41 -1.98
N ASP A 22 9.43 0.50 -1.18
CA ASP A 22 8.05 0.63 -0.72
C ASP A 22 7.81 1.95 0.05
N VAL A 23 8.78 2.36 0.86
CA VAL A 23 8.74 3.66 1.56
C VAL A 23 8.74 4.82 0.56
N GLU A 24 9.54 4.76 -0.52
CA GLU A 24 9.53 5.80 -1.56
C GLU A 24 8.22 5.82 -2.34
N LEU A 25 7.59 4.67 -2.58
CA LEU A 25 6.25 4.60 -3.19
C LEU A 25 5.20 5.27 -2.29
N LEU A 26 5.23 5.01 -0.99
CA LEU A 26 4.36 5.69 -0.03
C LEU A 26 4.65 7.20 0.04
N GLN A 27 5.91 7.61 0.03
CA GLN A 27 6.28 9.04 -0.06
C GLN A 27 5.72 9.69 -1.33
N ALA A 28 5.76 8.99 -2.47
CA ALA A 28 5.20 9.50 -3.72
C ALA A 28 3.68 9.69 -3.63
N LEU A 29 2.95 8.77 -2.99
CA LEU A 29 1.51 8.90 -2.73
C LEU A 29 1.22 10.07 -1.78
N ILE A 30 1.89 10.11 -0.63
CA ILE A 30 1.68 11.13 0.43
C ILE A 30 2.07 12.53 -0.06
N GLY A 31 3.12 12.63 -0.88
CA GLY A 31 3.60 13.84 -1.53
C GLY A 31 4.47 14.74 -0.65
N SER A 32 4.03 15.05 0.57
CA SER A 32 4.74 15.98 1.46
C SER A 32 4.60 15.63 2.94
N GLY A 33 5.52 16.19 3.74
CA GLY A 33 5.48 16.10 5.21
C GLY A 33 4.20 16.71 5.80
N GLY A 34 3.99 16.49 7.08
CA GLY A 34 2.85 17.00 7.85
C GLY A 34 3.30 17.67 9.13
N LYS A 35 2.35 18.05 9.98
CA LYS A 35 2.63 18.77 11.23
C LYS A 35 3.60 17.98 12.12
N GLY A 36 4.85 18.43 12.17
CA GLY A 36 5.91 17.87 13.02
C GLY A 36 6.49 16.53 12.55
N ASN A 37 6.24 16.09 11.32
CA ASN A 37 6.86 14.90 10.74
C ASN A 37 7.17 15.11 9.25
N ASP A 38 8.38 14.76 8.82
CA ASP A 38 8.70 14.71 7.40
C ASP A 38 7.99 13.54 6.69
N VAL A 39 7.98 13.58 5.35
CA VAL A 39 7.29 12.57 4.53
C VAL A 39 7.88 11.16 4.73
N THR A 40 9.17 11.07 5.04
CA THR A 40 9.86 9.80 5.28
C THR A 40 9.35 9.12 6.54
N GLN A 41 9.23 9.88 7.63
CA GLN A 41 8.72 9.36 8.89
C GLN A 41 7.25 8.96 8.75
N ILE A 42 6.45 9.77 8.05
CA ILE A 42 5.05 9.44 7.78
C ILE A 42 4.94 8.13 6.98
N ALA A 43 5.70 8.00 5.88
CA ALA A 43 5.69 6.81 5.04
C ALA A 43 6.12 5.54 5.80
N LYS A 44 7.17 5.64 6.62
CA LYS A 44 7.63 4.53 7.47
C LYS A 44 6.58 4.11 8.50
N ASN A 45 5.93 5.07 9.15
CA ASN A 45 4.87 4.78 10.12
C ASN A 45 3.67 4.14 9.44
N LEU A 46 3.26 4.65 8.27
CA LEU A 46 2.18 4.07 7.48
C LEU A 46 2.48 2.64 7.06
N SER A 47 3.69 2.36 6.55
CA SER A 47 4.10 1.00 6.20
C SER A 47 3.95 0.06 7.39
N LYS A 48 4.50 0.45 8.56
CA LYS A 48 4.40 -0.36 9.79
C LYS A 48 2.96 -0.61 10.23
N THR A 49 2.09 0.40 10.13
CA THR A 49 0.67 0.26 10.47
C THR A 49 -0.03 -0.71 9.52
N ILE A 50 0.24 -0.63 8.21
CA ILE A 50 -0.31 -1.56 7.22
C ILE A 50 0.19 -2.98 7.49
N ASP A 51 1.47 -3.17 7.77
CA ASP A 51 2.06 -4.48 8.05
C ASP A 51 1.48 -5.12 9.33
N ALA A 52 1.24 -4.31 10.36
CA ALA A 52 0.71 -4.77 11.65
C ALA A 52 -0.78 -5.13 11.58
N ILE A 53 -1.58 -4.36 10.86
CA ILE A 53 -3.04 -4.54 10.79
C ILE A 53 -3.44 -5.50 9.66
N GLY A 54 -2.68 -5.47 8.56
CA GLY A 54 -3.02 -6.08 7.29
C GLY A 54 -3.95 -5.19 6.46
N VAL A 55 -3.72 -5.13 5.15
CA VAL A 55 -4.45 -4.26 4.22
C VAL A 55 -5.97 -4.50 4.24
N ASP A 56 -6.41 -5.73 4.49
CA ASP A 56 -7.84 -6.10 4.49
C ASP A 56 -8.61 -5.59 5.72
N LYS A 57 -7.90 -5.26 6.82
CA LYS A 57 -8.49 -4.78 8.07
C LYS A 57 -8.24 -3.30 8.32
N LEU A 58 -7.36 -2.68 7.53
CA LEU A 58 -6.98 -1.28 7.67
C LEU A 58 -8.21 -0.38 7.50
N THR A 59 -8.42 0.54 8.44
CA THR A 59 -9.50 1.54 8.38
C THR A 59 -8.96 2.93 8.08
N MET A 60 -9.86 3.85 7.72
CA MET A 60 -9.50 5.27 7.53
C MET A 60 -8.96 5.89 8.82
N ASP A 61 -9.51 5.50 9.97
CA ASP A 61 -9.10 6.03 11.27
C ASP A 61 -7.70 5.55 11.68
N ASP A 62 -7.33 4.30 11.34
CA ASP A 62 -5.96 3.81 11.54
C ASP A 62 -4.93 4.65 10.78
N VAL A 63 -5.28 5.04 9.54
CA VAL A 63 -4.41 5.89 8.70
C VAL A 63 -4.35 7.31 9.24
N LYS A 64 -5.48 7.88 9.68
CA LYS A 64 -5.55 9.22 10.28
C LYS A 64 -4.88 9.32 11.66
N ALA A 65 -4.78 8.22 12.40
CA ALA A 65 -4.07 8.17 13.66
C ALA A 65 -2.55 8.44 13.51
N ILE A 66 -2.00 8.29 12.29
CA ILE A 66 -0.61 8.59 12.00
C ILE A 66 -0.39 10.11 11.99
N LYS A 67 0.36 10.61 12.97
CA LYS A 67 0.72 12.03 13.09
C LYS A 67 1.31 12.56 11.78
N GLY A 68 0.69 13.60 11.21
CA GLY A 68 1.10 14.22 9.96
C GLY A 68 0.26 13.79 8.74
N ILE A 69 -0.64 12.82 8.92
CA ILE A 69 -1.69 12.48 7.96
C ILE A 69 -2.99 13.14 8.41
N GLY A 70 -3.55 13.99 7.54
CA GLY A 70 -4.91 14.51 7.65
C GLY A 70 -5.80 13.91 6.56
N ASP A 71 -7.05 14.36 6.49
CA ASP A 71 -8.08 13.77 5.62
C ASP A 71 -7.66 13.65 4.15
N ALA A 72 -7.00 14.69 3.61
CA ALA A 72 -6.55 14.67 2.21
C ALA A 72 -5.55 13.54 1.92
N LYS A 73 -4.54 13.36 2.78
CA LYS A 73 -3.52 12.31 2.60
C LYS A 73 -4.09 10.93 2.87
N ALA A 74 -4.93 10.80 3.90
CA ALA A 74 -5.60 9.55 4.22
C ALA A 74 -6.48 9.07 3.06
N THR A 75 -7.27 9.98 2.47
CA THR A 75 -8.12 9.69 1.31
C THR A 75 -7.31 9.20 0.11
N ILE A 76 -6.16 9.83 -0.20
CA ILE A 76 -5.28 9.41 -1.29
C ILE A 76 -4.79 7.97 -1.08
N VAL A 77 -4.27 7.69 0.13
CA VAL A 77 -3.75 6.36 0.46
C VAL A 77 -4.84 5.31 0.37
N PHE A 78 -6.00 5.57 0.98
CA PHE A 78 -7.11 4.61 1.01
C PHE A 78 -7.69 4.36 -0.38
N ALA A 79 -7.84 5.41 -1.19
CA ALA A 79 -8.29 5.28 -2.57
C ALA A 79 -7.32 4.44 -3.42
N ALA A 80 -6.00 4.62 -3.24
CA ALA A 80 -5.00 3.83 -3.94
C ALA A 80 -5.04 2.35 -3.56
N LEU A 81 -5.11 2.05 -2.26
CA LEU A 81 -5.19 0.67 -1.76
C LEU A 81 -6.48 -0.04 -2.21
N GLU A 82 -7.63 0.62 -2.07
CA GLU A 82 -8.92 0.05 -2.49
C GLU A 82 -8.99 -0.15 -4.01
N TYR A 83 -8.46 0.80 -4.80
CA TYR A 83 -8.38 0.65 -6.25
C TYR A 83 -7.51 -0.57 -6.62
N TRP A 84 -6.33 -0.71 -6.00
CA TRP A 84 -5.47 -1.86 -6.22
C TRP A 84 -6.19 -3.16 -5.86
N ARG A 85 -6.85 -3.21 -4.70
CA ARG A 85 -7.63 -4.38 -4.26
C ARG A 85 -8.71 -4.76 -5.28
N ARG A 86 -9.50 -3.81 -5.79
CA ARG A 86 -10.56 -4.09 -6.77
C ARG A 86 -10.04 -4.57 -8.13
N LYS A 87 -8.87 -4.08 -8.55
CA LYS A 87 -8.34 -4.36 -9.89
C LYS A 87 -7.48 -5.60 -9.96
N PHE A 88 -6.73 -5.88 -8.91
CA PHE A 88 -5.67 -6.90 -8.96
C PHE A 88 -5.92 -8.06 -7.99
N VAL A 89 -6.63 -7.82 -6.88
CA VAL A 89 -7.06 -8.91 -5.99
C VAL A 89 -8.37 -9.46 -6.53
N LYS A 90 -8.28 -10.51 -7.36
CA LYS A 90 -9.45 -11.33 -7.67
C LYS A 90 -9.94 -11.93 -6.37
N GLN A 91 -11.11 -11.52 -5.89
CA GLN A 91 -11.85 -12.32 -4.91
C GLN A 91 -12.31 -13.59 -5.63
N THR A 92 -11.42 -14.56 -5.80
CA THR A 92 -11.84 -15.92 -6.11
C THR A 92 -12.55 -16.43 -4.87
N ARG A 93 -13.86 -16.24 -4.81
CA ARG A 93 -14.73 -17.07 -3.99
C ARG A 93 -15.09 -18.27 -4.86
N PRO A 94 -14.31 -19.36 -4.82
CA PRO A 94 -14.66 -20.54 -5.60
C PRO A 94 -16.06 -21.00 -5.17
N ILE A 95 -16.92 -21.28 -6.15
CA ILE A 95 -18.18 -21.97 -5.87
C ILE A 95 -17.81 -23.43 -5.60
N ILE A 96 -17.95 -23.85 -4.35
CA ILE A 96 -17.74 -25.24 -3.92
C ILE A 96 -19.12 -25.86 -3.75
N ASN A 97 -19.64 -26.45 -4.82
CA ASN A 97 -20.94 -27.14 -4.84
C ASN A 97 -20.82 -28.63 -5.19
N SER A 98 -19.60 -29.14 -5.29
CA SER A 98 -19.31 -30.56 -5.48
C SER A 98 -17.99 -30.94 -4.81
N THR A 99 -17.80 -32.24 -4.63
CA THR A 99 -16.56 -32.83 -4.10
C THR A 99 -15.36 -32.56 -4.99
N GLU A 100 -15.55 -32.56 -6.31
CA GLU A 100 -14.50 -32.29 -7.30
C GLU A 100 -14.05 -30.82 -7.23
N LYS A 101 -15.01 -29.90 -7.11
CA LYS A 101 -14.74 -28.46 -6.92
C LYS A 101 -13.99 -28.18 -5.62
N ALA A 102 -14.25 -28.96 -4.57
CA ALA A 102 -13.50 -28.87 -3.31
C ALA A 102 -12.06 -29.40 -3.48
N ALA A 103 -11.88 -30.54 -4.15
CA ALA A 103 -10.58 -31.15 -4.39
C ALA A 103 -9.67 -30.26 -5.27
N GLU A 104 -10.23 -29.56 -6.26
CA GLU A 104 -9.50 -28.57 -7.08
C GLU A 104 -8.85 -27.47 -6.23
N GLN A 105 -9.42 -27.09 -5.08
CA GLN A 105 -8.85 -26.07 -4.18
C GLN A 105 -7.64 -26.56 -3.39
N LEU A 106 -7.36 -27.85 -3.39
CA LEU A 106 -6.23 -28.45 -2.66
C LEU A 106 -5.10 -28.88 -3.61
N ALA A 107 -5.27 -28.70 -4.92
CA ALA A 107 -4.35 -29.19 -5.96
C ALA A 107 -2.91 -28.65 -5.88
N PHE A 108 -2.68 -27.59 -5.10
CA PHE A 108 -1.34 -27.01 -4.87
C PHE A 108 -0.65 -27.54 -3.62
N ILE A 109 -1.35 -28.29 -2.77
CA ILE A 109 -0.76 -28.95 -1.61
C ILE A 109 -0.04 -30.20 -2.13
N LYS A 110 1.27 -30.29 -1.91
CA LYS A 110 2.05 -31.51 -2.10
C LYS A 110 2.28 -32.17 -0.74
N ASP A 111 2.30 -33.49 -0.75
CA ASP A 111 2.73 -34.32 0.39
C ASP A 111 4.19 -34.05 0.80
#